data_AF-A0A9X7JPH2-F1
#
_entry.id   AF-A0A9X7JPH2-F1
#
_cell.length_a   1.000
_cell.length_b   1.000
_cell.length_c   1.000
_cell.angle_alpha   90.00
_cell.angle_beta   90.00
_cell.angle_gamma   90.00
#
_symmetry.space_group_name_H-M   'P 1'
#
loop_
_entity.id
_entity.type
_entity.pdbx_description
1 polymer ?
#
loop_
_entity_poly.entity_id
_entity_poly.type
_entity_poly.pdbx_seq_one_letter_code
_entity_poly.pdbx_strand_id
1 'polypeptide(L)' 'MEEYIGQRIGDDEDIFAAGLASSLFVIQLVTFVEEAFGVTVHTEELTFANFGSPDAVTRFVAAKAAQEEGR' A
#
# COMPACT_ATOMS: atom_id res chain seq x y z
N MET A 1 -27.85 -0.90 13.08
CA MET A 1 -26.98 0.03 12.35
C MET A 1 -25.59 -0.48 12.55
N GLU A 2 -25.08 -1.22 11.56
CA GLU A 2 -23.71 -1.76 11.61
C GLU A 2 -22.77 -0.57 11.53
N GLU A 3 -22.20 -0.19 12.66
CA GLU A 3 -21.10 0.75 12.73
C GLU A 3 -19.91 0.04 12.07
N TYR A 4 -19.68 0.34 10.79
CA TYR A 4 -18.42 0.00 10.14
C TYR A 4 -17.34 0.78 10.88
N ILE A 5 -16.75 0.16 11.90
CA ILE A 5 -15.58 0.67 12.62
C ILE A 5 -14.35 0.55 11.71
N GLY A 6 -14.37 1.24 10.57
CA GLY A 6 -13.16 1.55 9.84
C GLY A 6 -12.36 2.51 10.70
N GLN A 7 -11.39 1.97 11.45
CA GLN A 7 -10.46 2.80 12.20
C GLN A 7 -9.78 3.76 11.22
N ARG A 8 -9.98 5.07 11.42
CA ARG A 8 -9.18 6.07 10.72
C ARG A 8 -7.75 5.92 11.21
N ILE A 9 -6.88 5.53 10.29
CA ILE A 9 -5.44 5.56 10.47
C ILE A 9 -4.89 6.86 9.90
N GLY A 10 -3.84 7.38 10.53
CA GLY A 10 -3.09 8.49 9.97
C GLY A 10 -2.32 8.05 8.72
N ASP A 11 -2.00 8.99 7.84
CA ASP A 11 -1.28 8.68 6.59
C ASP A 11 0.14 8.15 6.83
N ASP A 12 0.75 8.52 7.96
CA ASP A 12 2.07 8.04 8.42
C ASP A 12 1.96 6.86 9.40
N GLU A 13 0.75 6.41 9.73
CA GLU A 13 0.54 5.35 10.71
C GLU A 13 1.07 4.01 10.19
N ASP A 14 1.79 3.31 11.07
CA ASP A 14 2.26 1.96 10.81
C ASP A 14 1.09 0.97 10.90
N ILE A 15 0.62 0.53 9.72
CA ILE A 15 -0.50 -0.41 9.61
C ILE A 15 -0.16 -1.81 10.12
N PHE A 16 1.12 -2.19 10.18
CA PHE A 16 1.56 -3.46 10.75
C PHE A 16 1.62 -3.40 12.28
N ALA A 17 2.19 -2.32 12.84
CA ALA A 17 2.20 -2.11 14.28
C ALA A 17 0.79 -1.92 14.86
N ALA A 18 -0.11 -1.29 14.09
CA ALA A 18 -1.53 -1.20 14.43
C ALA A 18 -2.27 -2.54 14.35
N GLY A 19 -1.63 -3.60 13.83
CA GLY A 19 -2.24 -4.92 13.65
C GLY A 19 -3.30 -4.98 12.54
N LEU A 20 -3.33 -3.96 11.67
CA LEU A 20 -4.27 -3.83 10.56
C LEU A 20 -3.78 -4.56 9.31
N ALA A 21 -2.46 -4.70 9.16
CA ALA A 21 -1.83 -5.43 8.07
C ALA A 21 -1.33 -6.80 8.52
N SER A 22 -1.70 -7.81 7.74
CA SER A 22 -1.18 -9.19 7.80
C SER A 22 -0.47 -9.54 6.49
N SER A 23 0.27 -10.65 6.45
CA SER A 23 0.91 -11.13 5.22
C SER A 23 -0.07 -11.29 4.05
N LEU A 24 -1.32 -11.71 4.31
CA LEU A 24 -2.36 -11.81 3.29
C LEU A 24 -2.86 -10.43 2.84
N PHE A 25 -3.01 -9.49 3.78
CA PHE A 25 -3.42 -8.13 3.47
C PHE A 25 -2.39 -7.44 2.56
N VAL A 26 -1.10 -7.65 2.80
CA VAL A 26 -0.04 -7.08 1.94
C VAL A 26 -0.20 -7.56 0.50
N ILE A 27 -0.46 -8.84 0.28
CA ILE A 27 -0.67 -9.36 -1.09
C ILE A 27 -1.90 -8.74 -1.74
N GLN A 28 -3.00 -8.57 -0.99
CA GLN A 28 -4.19 -7.89 -1.50
C GLN A 28 -3.95 -6.41 -1.83
N LEU A 29 -3.18 -5.72 -0.97
CA LEU A 29 -2.80 -4.34 -1.17
C LEU A 29 -1.92 -4.18 -2.42
N VAL A 30 -1.01 -5.13 -2.66
CA VAL A 30 -0.20 -5.21 -3.88
C VAL A 30 -1.10 -5.34 -5.10
N THR A 31 -1.97 -6.34 -5.14
CA THR A 31 -2.90 -6.52 -6.26
C THR A 31 -3.74 -5.27 -6.50
N PHE A 32 -4.23 -4.64 -5.43
CA PHE A 32 -4.98 -3.39 -5.52
C PHE A 32 -4.18 -2.27 -6.18
N VAL A 33 -2.93 -2.02 -5.76
CA VAL A 33 -2.13 -0.94 -6.35
C VAL A 33 -1.72 -1.24 -7.79
N GLU A 34 -1.43 -2.50 -8.12
CA GLU A 34 -1.11 -2.92 -9.48
C GLU A 34 -2.31 -2.69 -10.43
N GLU A 35 -3.51 -3.10 -10.01
CA GLU A 35 -4.73 -2.93 -10.81
C GLU A 35 -5.19 -1.46 -10.88
N ALA A 36 -5.08 -0.72 -9.78
CA ALA A 36 -5.55 0.67 -9.72
C ALA A 36 -4.66 1.64 -10.49
N PHE A 37 -3.34 1.40 -10.53
CA PHE A 37 -2.36 2.34 -11.09
C PHE A 37 -1.58 1.79 -12.28
N GLY A 38 -1.79 0.52 -12.65
CA GLY A 38 -1.09 -0.11 -13.78
C GLY A 38 0.41 -0.31 -13.53
N VAL A 39 0.82 -0.34 -12.27
CA VAL A 39 2.22 -0.58 -11.87
C VAL A 39 2.47 -2.08 -11.65
N THR A 40 3.72 -2.52 -11.67
CA THR A 40 4.11 -3.88 -11.25
C THR A 40 4.95 -3.80 -9.99
N VAL A 41 4.59 -4.55 -8.97
CA VAL A 41 5.31 -4.61 -7.69
C VAL A 41 6.09 -5.91 -7.59
N HIS A 42 7.39 -5.81 -7.44
CA HIS A 42 8.25 -6.96 -7.22
C HIS A 42 8.31 -7.32 -5.73
N THR A 43 8.56 -8.60 -5.42
CA THR A 43 8.69 -9.09 -4.04
C THR A 43 9.76 -8.35 -3.24
N GLU A 44 10.82 -7.89 -3.89
CA GLU A 44 11.90 -7.10 -3.29
C GLU A 44 11.45 -5.69 -2.87
N GLU A 45 10.39 -5.17 -3.48
CA GLU A 45 9.79 -3.87 -3.20
C GLU A 45 8.76 -3.95 -2.06
N LEU A 46 8.35 -5.16 -1.65
CA LEU A 46 7.45 -5.42 -0.51
C LEU A 46 8.17 -5.23 0.82
N THR A 47 8.63 -4.01 1.04
CA THR A 47 9.33 -3.61 2.25
C THR A 47 8.42 -2.75 3.11
N PHE A 48 8.70 -2.72 4.39
CA PHE A 48 8.06 -1.82 5.33
C PHE A 48 8.19 -0.34 4.91
N ALA A 49 9.30 0.04 4.27
CA ALA A 49 9.50 1.40 3.77
C ALA A 49 8.56 1.80 2.62
N ASN A 50 7.98 0.83 1.91
CA ASN A 50 7.06 1.07 0.78
C ASN A 50 5.61 0.73 1.11
N PHE A 51 5.37 -0.20 2.04
CA PHE A 51 4.02 -0.69 2.36
C PHE A 51 3.65 -0.55 3.85
N GLY A 52 4.50 0.06 4.66
CA GLY A 52 4.32 0.22 6.11
C GLY A 52 3.28 1.25 6.52
N SER A 53 3.00 2.23 5.67
CA SER A 53 2.01 3.27 5.91
C SER A 53 1.31 3.69 4.60
N PRO A 54 0.12 4.31 4.67
CA PRO A 54 -0.56 4.85 3.49
C PRO A 54 0.30 5.83 2.67
N ASP A 55 1.07 6.70 3.32
CA ASP A 55 1.96 7.65 2.65
C ASP A 55 3.12 6.94 1.92
N ALA A 56 3.71 5.92 2.56
CA ALA A 56 4.74 5.09 1.94
C ALA A 56 4.25 4.42 0.65
N VAL A 57 3.03 3.85 0.70
CA VAL A 57 2.39 3.22 -0.48
C VAL A 57 2.16 4.26 -1.56
N THR A 58 1.60 5.42 -1.19
CA THR A 58 1.32 6.52 -2.13
C THR A 58 2.60 6.98 -2.83
N ARG A 59 3.67 7.20 -2.07
CA ARG A 59 4.98 7.57 -2.59
C ARG A 59 5.54 6.51 -3.53
N PHE A 60 5.46 5.24 -3.14
CA PHE A 60 5.95 4.12 -3.94
C PHE A 60 5.21 4.03 -5.29
N VAL A 61 3.88 4.05 -5.25
CA VAL A 61 3.04 4.00 -6.45
C VAL A 61 3.28 5.20 -7.36
N ALA A 62 3.35 6.41 -6.80
CA ALA A 62 3.60 7.62 -7.58
C ALA A 62 4.96 7.56 -8.29
N ALA A 63 6.00 7.06 -7.62
CA ALA A 63 7.30 6.87 -8.23
C ALA A 63 7.26 5.84 -9.36
N LYS A 64 6.53 4.73 -9.19
CA LYS A 64 6.39 3.67 -10.21
C LYS A 64 5.59 4.14 -11.42
N ALA A 65 4.45 4.79 -11.21
CA ALA A 65 3.63 5.32 -12.29
C ALA A 65 4.40 6.32 -13.16
N ALA A 66 5.20 7.20 -12.54
CA ALA A 66 6.05 8.14 -13.26
C ALA A 66 7.16 7.48 -14.09
N GLN A 67 7.65 6.30 -13.70
CA GLN A 67 8.64 5.55 -14.48
C GLN A 67 7.98 4.87 -15.70
N GLU A 68 6.75 4.36 -15.55
CA GLU A 68 6.03 3.67 -16.62
C GLU A 68 5.46 4.64 -17.66
N GLU A 69 5.05 5.87 -17.28
CA GLU A 69 4.64 6.92 -18.22
C GLU A 69 5.79 7.48 -19.08
N GLY A 70 7.03 7.28 -18.66
CA GLY A 70 8.23 7.69 -19.39
C GLY A 70 8.78 6.64 -20.37
N ARG A 71 8.14 5.48 -20.50
CA ARG A 71 8.59 4.31 -21.26
C ARG A 71 7.82 4.13 -22.57
#